data_AF-A0A7H9B3T3-F1
#
_entry.id   AF-A0A7H9B3T3-F1
#
_cell.length_a   1.000
_cell.length_b   1.000
_cell.length_c   1.000
_cell.angle_alpha   90.00
_cell.angle_beta   90.00
_cell.angle_gamma   90.00
#
_symmetry.space_group_name_H-M   'P 1'
#
loop_
_entity.id
_entity.type
_entity.pdbx_description
1 polymer ?
#
loop_
_entity_poly.entity_id
_entity_poly.type
_entity_poly.pdbx_seq_one_letter_code
_entity_poly.pdbx_strand_id
1 'polypeptide(L)'
;MQPVYVQERLESLSEIDSKLCNLLKIASQVVFTFSELKQGNHDLKPQFEQHVKDFYTDLEGATTNLRKEIKLLDKNVGTRLLPINVNKKATGQDDDKLKEQIALLERVLTEQN
;
A
#
# COMPACT_ATOMS: atom_id res chain seq x y z
N MET A 1 -5.34 17.79 -1.27
CA MET A 1 -5.85 16.54 -0.63
C MET A 1 -5.87 15.47 -1.70
N GLN A 2 -5.39 14.26 -1.40
CA GLN A 2 -5.44 13.15 -2.36
C GLN A 2 -6.89 12.70 -2.56
N PRO A 3 -7.29 12.19 -3.74
CA PRO A 3 -8.65 11.70 -3.97
C PRO A 3 -8.99 10.56 -3.00
N VAL A 4 -10.23 10.52 -2.50
CA VAL A 4 -10.73 9.49 -1.57
C VAL A 4 -10.46 8.07 -2.09
N TYR A 5 -10.67 7.84 -3.39
CA TYR A 5 -10.37 6.57 -4.04
C TYR A 5 -8.89 6.15 -3.93
N VAL A 6 -7.95 7.10 -4.00
CA VAL A 6 -6.52 6.81 -3.85
C VAL A 6 -6.19 6.45 -2.40
N GLN A 7 -6.83 7.09 -1.43
CA GLN A 7 -6.66 6.78 -0.01
C GLN A 7 -7.13 5.36 0.31
N GLU A 8 -8.32 4.96 -0.14
CA GLU A 8 -8.84 3.59 0.04
C GLU A 8 -7.91 2.52 -0.58
N ARG A 9 -7.27 2.83 -1.71
CA ARG A 9 -6.30 1.92 -2.32
C ARG A 9 -4.98 1.84 -1.53
N LEU A 10 -4.50 2.97 -1.01
CA LEU A 10 -3.32 3.01 -0.14
C LEU A 10 -3.56 2.27 1.18
N GLU A 11 -4.76 2.36 1.75
CA GLU A 11 -5.16 1.58 2.92
C GLU A 11 -5.18 0.08 2.60
N SER A 12 -5.74 -0.31 1.46
CA SER A 12 -5.73 -1.71 1.01
C SER A 12 -4.31 -2.26 0.80
N LEU A 13 -3.39 -1.45 0.27
CA LEU A 13 -1.96 -1.79 0.16
C LEU A 13 -1.30 -1.96 1.55
N SER A 14 -1.61 -1.06 2.49
CA SER A 14 -1.12 -1.14 3.88
C SER A 14 -1.60 -2.41 4.60
N GLU A 15 -2.85 -2.84 4.34
CA GLU A 15 -3.36 -4.11 4.85
C GLU A 15 -2.61 -5.32 4.27
N ILE A 16 -2.24 -5.28 2.99
CA ILE A 16 -1.44 -6.34 2.35
C ILE A 16 -0.05 -6.41 3.01
N ASP A 17 0.60 -5.27 3.24
CA ASP A 17 1.90 -5.22 3.93
C ASP A 17 1.80 -5.78 5.35
N SER A 18 0.72 -5.46 6.07
CA SER A 18 0.47 -6.02 7.41
C SER A 18 0.29 -7.54 7.38
N LYS A 19 -0.35 -8.09 6.34
CA LYS A 19 -0.46 -9.55 6.12
C LYS A 19 0.89 -10.19 5.81
N LEU A 20 1.75 -9.54 5.03
CA LEU A 20 3.11 -10.01 4.75
C LEU A 20 3.99 -10.02 6.02
N CYS A 21 3.84 -9.01 6.89
CA CYS A 21 4.49 -9.00 8.21
C CYS A 21 3.98 -10.15 9.11
N ASN A 22 2.70 -10.47 9.06
CA ASN A 22 2.15 -11.60 9.82
C ASN A 22 2.62 -12.96 9.27
N LEU A 23 2.79 -13.10 7.96
CA LEU A 23 3.41 -14.28 7.34
C LEU A 23 4.80 -14.58 7.90
N LEU A 24 5.63 -13.54 8.10
CA LEU A 24 6.95 -13.70 8.71
C LEU A 24 6.87 -14.23 10.15
N LYS A 25 5.85 -13.81 10.91
CA LYS A 25 5.60 -14.32 12.27
C LYS A 25 5.18 -15.79 12.23
N ILE A 26 4.27 -16.16 11.33
CA ILE A 26 3.83 -17.54 11.15
C ILE A 26 5.01 -18.42 10.73
N ALA A 27 5.86 -17.96 9.80
CA ALA A 27 7.08 -18.67 9.41
C ALA A 27 8.00 -18.94 10.61
N SER A 28 8.15 -17.96 11.51
CA SER A 28 8.93 -18.11 12.73
C SER A 28 8.33 -19.21 13.65
N GLN A 29 7.01 -19.27 13.76
CA GLN A 29 6.30 -20.32 14.51
C GLN A 29 6.43 -21.70 13.86
N VAL A 30 6.40 -21.78 12.53
CA VAL A 30 6.63 -23.02 11.77
C VAL A 30 8.05 -23.56 12.02
N VAL A 31 9.07 -22.69 12.00
CA VAL A 31 10.46 -23.09 12.28
C VAL A 31 10.63 -23.56 13.73
N PHE A 32 10.00 -22.88 14.68
CA PHE A 32 10.01 -23.27 16.09
C PHE A 32 9.35 -24.64 16.29
N THR A 33 8.10 -24.80 15.82
CA THR A 33 7.35 -26.06 15.95
C THR A 33 8.01 -27.23 15.22
N PHE A 34 8.66 -26.97 14.08
CA PHE A 34 9.47 -27.98 13.39
C PHE A 34 10.69 -28.42 14.21
N SER A 35 11.34 -27.48 14.91
CA SER A 35 12.50 -27.78 15.76
C SER A 35 12.10 -28.66 16.95
N GLU A 36 10.97 -28.37 17.59
CA GLU A 36 10.40 -29.17 18.67
C GLU A 36 9.95 -30.57 18.21
N LEU A 37 9.34 -30.66 17.02
CA LEU A 37 9.00 -31.93 16.39
C LEU A 37 10.23 -32.80 16.14
N LYS A 38 11.33 -32.21 15.69
CA LYS A 38 12.60 -32.91 15.46
C LYS A 38 13.26 -33.39 16.75
N GLN A 39 13.00 -32.72 17.88
CA GLN A 39 13.47 -33.13 19.20
C GLN A 39 12.64 -34.28 19.82
N GLY A 40 11.62 -34.78 19.13
CA GLY A 40 10.80 -35.93 19.55
C GLY A 40 9.46 -35.56 20.18
N ASN A 41 9.10 -34.28 20.21
CA ASN A 41 7.81 -33.82 20.73
C ASN A 41 6.71 -33.92 19.64
N HIS A 42 6.15 -35.12 19.47
CA HIS A 42 5.15 -35.41 18.44
C HIS A 42 3.77 -34.80 18.70
N ASP A 43 3.52 -34.29 19.91
CA ASP A 43 2.24 -33.67 20.29
C ASP A 43 1.99 -32.34 19.54
N LEU A 44 3.05 -31.73 19.01
CA LEU A 44 3.00 -30.47 18.25
C LEU A 44 2.76 -30.67 16.74
N LYS A 45 2.66 -31.91 16.27
CA LYS A 45 2.39 -32.24 14.86
C LYS A 45 1.13 -31.55 14.29
N PRO A 46 -0.04 -31.60 14.96
CA PRO A 46 -1.24 -30.92 14.45
C PRO A 46 -1.10 -29.39 14.41
N GLN A 47 -0.34 -28.80 15.34
CA GLN A 47 -0.07 -27.35 15.36
C GLN A 47 0.85 -26.95 14.21
N PHE A 48 1.87 -27.76 13.92
CA PHE A 48 2.75 -27.54 12.77
C PHE A 48 1.98 -27.64 11.44
N GLU A 49 1.16 -28.67 11.26
CA GLU A 49 0.33 -28.82 10.04
C GLU A 49 -0.61 -27.62 9.86
N GLN A 50 -1.20 -27.12 10.94
CA GLN A 50 -2.05 -25.93 10.91
C GLN A 50 -1.25 -24.66 10.56
N HIS A 51 -0.12 -24.41 11.22
CA HIS A 51 0.72 -23.23 10.92
C HIS A 51 1.27 -23.24 9.49
N VAL A 52 1.62 -24.40 8.95
CA VAL A 52 2.06 -24.54 7.56
C VAL A 52 0.90 -24.24 6.61
N LYS A 53 -0.30 -24.76 6.88
CA LYS A 53 -1.48 -24.49 6.06
C LYS A 53 -1.85 -23.01 6.08
N ASP A 54 -1.82 -22.39 7.24
CA ASP A 54 -2.11 -20.96 7.42
C ASP A 54 -1.07 -20.11 6.69
N PHE A 55 0.21 -20.46 6.76
CA PHE A 55 1.27 -19.79 6.01
C PHE A 55 1.02 -19.81 4.49
N TYR A 56 0.73 -20.97 3.90
CA TYR A 56 0.47 -21.04 2.46
C TYR A 56 -0.82 -20.32 2.06
N THR A 57 -1.87 -20.40 2.89
CA THR A 57 -3.16 -19.74 2.63
C THR A 57 -3.02 -18.22 2.67
N ASP A 58 -2.31 -17.69 3.68
CA ASP A 58 -2.07 -16.25 3.81
C ASP A 58 -1.15 -15.73 2.70
N LEU A 59 -0.17 -16.52 2.27
CA LEU A 59 0.71 -16.17 1.15
C LEU A 59 -0.06 -16.08 -0.17
N GLU A 60 -0.93 -17.07 -0.44
CA GLU A 60 -1.80 -17.05 -1.62
C GLU A 60 -2.74 -15.84 -1.58
N GLY A 61 -3.34 -15.55 -0.42
CA GLY A 61 -4.22 -14.39 -0.24
C GLY A 61 -3.49 -13.08 -0.46
N ALA A 62 -2.32 -12.88 0.16
CA ALA A 62 -1.52 -11.67 0.03
C ALA A 62 -1.03 -11.45 -1.41
N THR A 63 -0.49 -12.48 -2.05
CA THR A 63 0.01 -12.40 -3.44
C THR A 63 -1.11 -12.16 -4.45
N THR A 64 -2.27 -12.79 -4.26
CA THR A 64 -3.44 -12.57 -5.11
C THR A 64 -3.97 -11.14 -4.99
N ASN A 65 -4.06 -10.62 -3.76
CA ASN A 65 -4.52 -9.26 -3.51
C ASN A 65 -3.55 -8.22 -4.07
N LEU A 66 -2.24 -8.42 -3.86
CA LEU A 66 -1.21 -7.56 -4.45
C LEU A 66 -1.29 -7.57 -5.98
N ARG A 67 -1.49 -8.74 -6.59
CA ARG A 67 -1.66 -8.85 -8.05
C ARG A 67 -2.91 -8.13 -8.54
N LYS A 68 -4.01 -8.15 -7.79
CA LYS A 68 -5.23 -7.40 -8.11
C LYS A 68 -4.98 -5.90 -8.00
N GLU A 69 -4.31 -5.43 -6.95
CA GLU A 69 -3.95 -4.01 -6.79
C GLU A 69 -3.02 -3.52 -7.89
N ILE A 70 -2.00 -4.30 -8.29
CA ILE A 70 -1.15 -3.96 -9.45
C ILE A 70 -1.98 -3.84 -10.74
N LYS A 71 -2.92 -4.77 -10.98
CA LYS A 71 -3.83 -4.67 -12.14
C LYS A 71 -4.73 -3.43 -12.09
N LEU A 72 -5.17 -3.02 -10.90
CA LEU A 72 -5.97 -1.81 -10.71
C LEU A 72 -5.12 -0.54 -10.92
N LEU A 73 -3.87 -0.54 -10.44
CA LEU A 73 -2.89 0.50 -10.72
C LEU A 73 -2.65 0.61 -12.22
N ASP A 74 -2.35 -0.47 -12.93
CA ASP A 74 -2.13 -0.46 -14.38
C ASP A 74 -3.33 0.06 -15.17
N LYS A 75 -4.56 -0.22 -14.73
CA LYS A 75 -5.78 0.32 -15.34
C LYS A 75 -6.00 1.81 -15.05
N ASN A 76 -5.54 2.29 -13.90
CA ASN A 76 -5.69 3.68 -13.47
C ASN A 76 -4.52 4.56 -13.93
N VAL A 77 -3.36 3.97 -14.25
CA VAL A 77 -2.23 4.64 -14.91
C VAL A 77 -2.63 4.99 -16.34
N GLY A 78 -2.75 6.29 -16.63
CA GLY A 78 -3.22 6.80 -17.93
C GLY A 78 -4.71 7.16 -17.98
N THR A 79 -5.50 6.73 -16.99
CA THR A 79 -6.93 7.06 -16.88
C THR A 79 -7.14 8.17 -15.84
N ARG A 80 -6.88 9.45 -16.21
CA ARG A 80 -7.17 10.73 -15.48
C ARG A 80 -6.86 10.87 -13.96
N LEU A 81 -6.63 9.81 -13.19
CA LEU A 81 -6.53 9.78 -11.72
C LEU A 81 -5.10 9.66 -11.22
N LEU A 82 -4.23 8.95 -11.95
CA LEU A 82 -2.81 8.87 -11.66
C LEU A 82 -2.02 9.52 -12.79
N PRO A 83 -1.10 10.45 -12.48
CA PRO A 83 -0.24 11.02 -13.49
C PRO A 83 0.52 9.91 -14.21
N ILE A 84 0.75 10.11 -15.51
CA ILE A 84 1.59 9.25 -16.34
C ILE A 84 2.92 9.01 -15.62
N ASN A 85 3.52 7.85 -15.83
CA ASN A 85 4.77 7.41 -15.22
C ASN A 85 5.96 8.31 -15.61
N VAL A 86 5.99 9.52 -15.07
CA VAL A 86 7.03 10.54 -15.22
C VAL A 86 7.34 11.07 -13.84
N ASN A 87 8.63 11.20 -13.56
CA ASN A 87 9.21 11.73 -12.32
C ASN A 87 8.35 12.80 -11.66
N LYS A 88 8.30 12.79 -10.31
CA LYS A 88 7.74 13.90 -9.50
C LYS A 88 8.24 15.24 -10.03
N LYS A 89 7.41 15.93 -10.81
CA LYS A 89 7.68 17.31 -11.25
C LYS A 89 7.28 18.27 -10.12
N ALA A 90 7.85 19.46 -10.12
CA ALA A 90 7.50 20.52 -9.18
C ALA A 90 6.10 21.08 -9.49
N THR A 91 5.06 20.41 -9.00
CA THR A 91 3.64 20.79 -9.22
C THR A 91 3.21 22.06 -8.48
N GLY A 92 4.03 22.59 -7.57
CA GLY A 92 3.70 23.80 -6.80
C GLY A 92 3.96 25.12 -7.53
N GLN A 93 4.84 25.10 -8.54
CA GLN A 93 5.31 26.34 -9.18
C GLN A 93 4.19 27.09 -9.92
N ASP A 94 3.22 26.36 -10.48
CA ASP A 94 2.13 26.94 -11.24
C ASP A 94 1.11 27.62 -10.33
N ASP A 95 0.72 26.97 -9.23
CA ASP A 95 -0.21 27.51 -8.23
C ASP A 95 0.38 28.73 -7.50
N ASP A 96 1.67 28.69 -7.19
CA ASP A 96 2.36 29.79 -6.50
C ASP A 96 2.40 31.05 -7.39
N LYS A 97 2.71 30.89 -8.67
CA LYS A 97 2.67 32.01 -9.64
C LYS A 97 1.26 32.53 -9.86
N LEU A 98 0.26 31.65 -9.93
CA LEU A 98 -1.13 32.06 -10.12
C LEU A 98 -1.63 32.89 -8.93
N LYS A 99 -1.33 32.44 -7.69
CA LYS A 99 -1.69 33.17 -6.47
C LYS A 99 -0.99 34.53 -6.38
N GLU A 100 0.27 34.61 -6.80
CA GLU A 100 1.01 35.87 -6.84
C GLU A 100 0.36 36.88 -7.81
N GLN A 101 -0.06 36.43 -9.00
CA GLN A 101 -0.76 37.26 -9.97
C GLN A 101 -2.13 37.71 -9.48
N ILE A 102 -2.90 36.82 -8.83
CA ILE A 102 -4.20 37.17 -8.24
C ILE A 102 -4.01 38.21 -7.11
N ALA A 103 -3.00 38.04 -6.25
CA ALA A 103 -2.72 38.98 -5.17
C ALA A 103 -2.29 40.36 -5.68
N LEU A 104 -1.54 40.42 -6.78
CA LEU A 104 -1.20 41.68 -7.46
C LEU A 104 -2.45 42.34 -8.04
N LEU A 105 -3.34 41.55 -8.66
CA LEU A 105 -4.58 42.06 -9.25
C LEU A 105 -5.53 42.63 -8.18
N GLU A 106 -5.66 41.93 -7.05
CA GLU A 106 -6.46 42.37 -5.90
C GLU A 106 -5.96 43.70 -5.34
N ARG A 107 -4.64 43.89 -5.23
CA ARG A 107 -4.05 45.17 -4.79
C ARG A 107 -4.38 46.32 -5.74
N VAL A 108 -4.26 46.11 -7.05
CA VAL A 108 -4.57 47.15 -8.05
C VAL A 108 -6.06 47.52 -8.02
N LEU A 109 -6.95 46.54 -7.82
CA LEU A 109 -8.40 46.76 -7.68
C LEU A 109 -8.77 47.50 -6.38
N THR A 110 -7.99 47.34 -5.31
CA THR A 110 -8.22 48.08 -4.05
C THR A 110 -7.61 49.47 -4.04
N GLU A 111 -6.55 49.73 -4.82
CA GLU A 111 -5.96 51.07 -4.99
C GLU A 111 -6.74 51.98 -5.96
N GLN A 112 -7.64 51.42 -6.79
CA GLN A 112 -8.47 52.18 -7.74
C GLN A 112 -9.85 52.61 -7.18
N ASN A 113 -10.19 52.25 -5.94
CA ASN A 113 -11.36 52.77 -5.20
C ASN A 113 -10.91 53.71 -4.07
#